data_AF-A0A379C2W4-F1
#
_entry.id   AF-A0A379C2W4-F1
#
_cell.length_a   1.000
_cell.length_b   1.000
_cell.length_c   1.000
_cell.angle_alpha   90.00
_cell.angle_beta   90.00
_cell.angle_gamma   90.00
#
_symmetry.space_group_name_H-M   'P 1'
#
loop_
_entity.id
_entity.type
_entity.pdbx_description
1 polymer ?
#
loop_
_entity_poly.entity_id
_entity_poly.type
_entity_poly.pdbx_seq_one_letter_code
_entity_poly.pdbx_strand_id
1 'polypeptide(L)'
;MVILKKISFSNEEVVYEYYPEGKTEFPGKIVADLKERKVFLKEISQKDCYRKILGSELNDMRDSINNMRVENGEEQYTEEELSLCDPDKDYGGYVYSEKALSKLEEFLETNNYKDECIVA
;
A
#
# COMPACT_ATOMS: atom_id res chain seq x y z
N MET A 1 -9.65 9.22 0.82
CA MET A 1 -8.79 10.36 1.15
C MET A 1 -7.97 9.97 2.36
N VAL A 2 -6.64 10.00 2.26
CA VAL A 2 -5.75 9.88 3.43
C VAL A 2 -5.05 11.22 3.58
N ILE A 3 -4.94 11.75 4.79
CA ILE A 3 -4.12 12.94 5.04
C ILE A 3 -2.82 12.51 5.67
N LEU A 4 -1.70 12.99 5.15
CA LEU A 4 -0.37 12.82 5.75
C LEU A 4 0.06 14.11 6.42
N LYS A 5 0.60 14.02 7.63
CA LYS A 5 1.21 15.14 8.35
C LYS A 5 2.58 14.72 8.86
N LYS A 6 3.61 15.45 8.44
CA LYS A 6 4.97 15.22 8.93
C LYS A 6 5.04 15.60 10.41
N ILE A 7 5.54 14.70 11.24
CA ILE A 7 5.69 14.94 12.69
C ILE A 7 7.15 14.97 13.13
N SER A 8 8.04 14.33 12.38
CA SER A 8 9.48 14.36 12.64
C SER A 8 10.26 14.24 11.34
N PHE A 9 11.39 14.95 11.27
CA PHE A 9 12.35 14.84 10.19
C PHE A 9 13.76 14.88 10.80
N SER A 10 14.55 13.87 10.50
CA SER A 10 15.94 13.75 10.94
C SER A 10 16.82 13.27 9.79
N ASN A 11 18.12 13.15 10.02
CA ASN A 11 19.04 12.57 9.04
C ASN A 11 18.86 11.05 8.87
N GLU A 12 18.14 10.38 9.77
CA GLU A 12 17.98 8.93 9.77
C GLU A 12 16.59 8.51 9.32
N GLU A 13 15.56 9.20 9.81
CA GLU A 13 14.17 8.86 9.51
C GLU A 13 13.29 10.10 9.29
N VAL A 14 12.20 9.89 8.56
CA VAL A 14 11.07 10.82 8.44
C VAL A 14 9.82 10.13 8.91
N VAL A 15 9.08 10.75 9.82
CA VAL A 15 7.88 10.18 10.42
C VAL A 15 6.66 11.02 10.03
N TYR A 16 5.62 10.34 9.54
CA TYR A 16 4.33 10.93 9.24
C TYR A 16 3.23 10.27 10.08
N GLU A 17 2.29 11.09 10.53
CA GLU A 17 0.96 10.62 10.88
C GLU A 17 0.11 10.53 9.62
N TYR A 18 -0.65 9.44 9.48
CA TYR A 18 -1.68 9.31 8.46
C TYR A 18 -3.07 9.26 9.10
N TYR A 19 -4.02 9.96 8.48
CA TYR A 19 -5.39 10.10 8.96
C TYR A 19 -6.36 9.50 7.94
N PRO A 20 -6.95 8.33 8.23
CA PRO A 20 -8.00 7.75 7.41
C PRO A 20 -9.19 8.70 7.25
N GLU A 21 -9.67 8.87 6.02
CA GLU A 21 -10.82 9.72 5.68
C GLU A 21 -10.67 11.19 6.09
N GLY A 22 -9.44 11.64 6.40
CA GLY A 22 -9.18 12.99 6.93
C GLY A 22 -9.67 13.20 8.37
N LYS A 23 -10.03 12.14 9.10
CA LYS A 23 -10.43 12.23 10.51
C LYS A 23 -9.19 12.22 11.40
N THR A 24 -9.00 13.29 12.17
CA THR A 24 -7.78 13.53 12.95
C THR A 24 -7.73 12.84 14.31
N GLU A 25 -8.83 12.21 14.73
CA GLU A 25 -9.00 11.65 16.09
C GLU A 25 -8.15 10.41 16.36
N PHE A 26 -7.79 9.65 15.31
CA PHE A 26 -7.06 8.38 15.44
C PHE A 26 -6.01 8.26 14.31
N PRO A 27 -4.88 8.97 14.38
CA PRO A 27 -3.81 8.77 13.41
C PRO A 27 -3.21 7.37 13.52
N GLY A 28 -2.71 6.86 12.39
CA GLY A 28 -1.64 5.87 12.40
C GLY A 28 -0.31 6.55 12.10
N LYS A 29 0.80 5.81 12.19
CA LYS A 29 2.15 6.33 11.92
C LYS A 29 2.87 5.48 10.90
N ILE A 30 3.47 6.13 9.93
CA ILE A 30 4.39 5.55 8.96
C ILE A 30 5.74 6.25 9.03
N VAL A 31 6.78 5.53 8.66
CA VAL A 31 8.16 5.99 8.74
C VAL A 31 8.88 5.65 7.45
N ALA A 32 9.73 6.57 6.99
CA ALA A 32 10.75 6.32 5.98
C ALA A 32 12.11 6.29 6.67
N ASP A 33 12.81 5.17 6.58
CA ASP A 33 14.23 5.08 6.92
C ASP A 33 15.05 5.56 5.72
N LEU A 34 15.82 6.61 5.93
CA LEU A 34 16.60 7.28 4.90
C LEU A 34 17.91 6.55 4.58
N LYS A 35 18.44 5.74 5.51
CA LYS A 35 19.67 4.96 5.31
C LYS A 35 19.36 3.72 4.47
N GLU A 36 18.34 2.98 4.85
CA GLU A 36 17.91 1.75 4.18
C GLU A 36 17.04 2.03 2.95
N ARG A 37 16.57 3.26 2.80
CA ARG A 37 15.62 3.68 1.77
C ARG A 37 14.41 2.76 1.70
N LYS A 38 13.74 2.60 2.85
CA LYS A 38 12.52 1.81 2.99
C LYS A 38 11.48 2.56 3.78
N VAL A 39 10.21 2.31 3.46
CA VAL A 39 9.08 2.76 4.26
C VAL A 39 8.52 1.61 5.08
N PHE A 40 7.92 1.92 6.22
CA PHE A 40 7.26 0.92 7.06
C PHE A 40 6.14 1.55 7.88
N LEU A 41 5.17 0.70 8.18
CA LEU A 41 4.08 0.99 9.08
C LEU A 41 4.55 0.81 10.52
N LYS A 42 4.53 1.90 11.30
CA LYS A 42 4.92 1.89 12.71
C LYS A 42 3.73 1.67 13.63
N GLU A 43 2.62 2.35 13.35
CA GLU A 43 1.37 2.24 14.12
C GLU A 43 0.16 2.23 13.18
N ILE A 44 -0.75 1.28 13.38
CA ILE A 44 -2.02 1.23 12.64
C ILE A 44 -3.02 2.20 13.28
N SER A 45 -3.72 2.98 12.45
CA SER A 45 -4.86 3.79 12.91
C SER A 45 -6.00 2.88 13.38
N GLN A 46 -6.65 3.23 14.50
CA GLN A 46 -7.87 2.53 14.95
C GLN A 46 -9.05 2.65 13.97
N LYS A 47 -8.97 3.60 13.01
CA LYS A 47 -9.95 3.79 11.95
C LYS A 47 -9.52 3.17 10.63
N ASP A 48 -8.34 2.55 10.58
CA ASP A 48 -7.97 1.76 9.41
C ASP A 48 -8.78 0.47 9.36
N CYS A 49 -9.01 -0.02 8.15
CA CYS A 49 -9.75 -1.25 7.92
C CYS A 49 -8.86 -2.24 7.19
N TYR A 50 -8.71 -3.42 7.78
CA TYR A 50 -8.06 -4.52 7.12
C TYR A 50 -9.02 -5.12 6.09
N ARG A 51 -8.56 -5.23 4.85
CA ARG A 51 -9.26 -5.96 3.80
C ARG A 51 -8.50 -7.26 3.57
N LYS A 52 -9.11 -8.36 4.01
CA LYS A 52 -8.65 -9.71 3.68
C LYS A 52 -8.80 -9.96 2.17
N ILE A 53 -7.78 -10.54 1.58
CA ILE A 53 -7.80 -11.00 0.18
C ILE A 53 -7.10 -12.36 0.17
N LEU A 54 -7.85 -13.43 -0.06
CA LEU A 54 -7.27 -14.76 -0.15
C LEU A 54 -6.57 -14.97 -1.49
N GLY A 55 -5.53 -15.80 -1.49
CA GLY A 55 -4.88 -16.20 -2.74
C GLY A 55 -5.84 -16.90 -3.70
N SER A 56 -6.88 -17.58 -3.19
CA SER A 56 -7.94 -18.14 -4.03
C SER A 56 -8.69 -17.07 -4.82
N GLU A 57 -9.00 -15.93 -4.21
CA GLU A 57 -9.68 -14.80 -4.88
C GLU A 57 -8.80 -14.20 -5.98
N LEU A 58 -7.47 -14.12 -5.74
CA LEU A 58 -6.51 -13.67 -6.75
C LEU A 58 -6.38 -14.66 -7.91
N ASN A 59 -6.41 -15.96 -7.62
CA ASN A 59 -6.39 -17.00 -8.64
C ASN A 59 -7.67 -17.00 -9.49
N ASP A 60 -8.84 -16.82 -8.87
CA ASP A 60 -10.12 -16.68 -9.59
C ASP A 60 -10.10 -15.46 -10.55
N MET A 61 -9.49 -14.36 -10.11
CA MET A 61 -9.30 -13.18 -10.96
C MET A 61 -8.33 -13.47 -12.11
N ARG A 62 -7.22 -14.16 -11.84
CA ARG A 62 -6.26 -14.59 -12.87
C ARG A 62 -6.94 -15.47 -13.92
N ASP A 63 -7.71 -16.46 -13.50
CA ASP A 63 -8.43 -17.36 -14.40
C ASP A 63 -9.44 -16.59 -15.25
N SER A 64 -10.14 -15.63 -14.65
CA SER A 64 -11.05 -14.74 -15.38
C SER A 64 -10.33 -13.92 -16.45
N ILE A 65 -9.16 -13.35 -16.14
CA ILE A 65 -8.33 -12.60 -17.11
C ILE A 65 -7.87 -13.53 -18.24
N ASN A 66 -7.39 -14.72 -17.93
CA ASN A 66 -6.93 -15.70 -18.92
C ASN A 66 -8.07 -16.19 -19.82
N ASN A 67 -9.27 -16.37 -19.27
CA ASN A 67 -10.46 -16.72 -20.06
C ASN A 67 -10.80 -15.60 -21.07
N MET A 68 -10.77 -14.33 -20.64
CA MET A 68 -10.98 -13.18 -21.55
C MET A 68 -9.93 -13.12 -22.67
N ARG A 69 -8.67 -13.45 -22.36
CA ARG A 69 -7.59 -13.51 -23.37
C ARG A 69 -7.86 -14.58 -24.42
N VAL A 70 -8.22 -15.79 -23.97
CA VAL A 70 -8.58 -16.90 -24.86
C VAL A 70 -9.79 -16.55 -25.74
N GLU A 71 -10.82 -15.92 -25.17
CA GLU A 71 -11.99 -15.44 -25.92
C GLU A 71 -11.60 -14.41 -27.00
N ASN A 72 -10.59 -13.58 -26.74
CA ASN A 72 -10.04 -12.61 -27.69
C ASN A 72 -9.03 -13.21 -28.69
N GLY A 73 -8.74 -14.51 -28.61
CA GLY A 73 -7.73 -15.18 -29.46
C GLY A 73 -6.28 -14.88 -29.06
N GLU A 74 -6.06 -14.38 -27.84
CA GLU A 74 -4.75 -14.13 -27.26
C GLU A 74 -4.26 -15.34 -26.45
N GLU A 75 -2.94 -15.49 -26.33
CA GLU A 75 -2.34 -16.47 -25.43
C GLU A 75 -2.56 -16.08 -23.97
N GLN A 76 -2.80 -17.08 -23.12
CA GLN A 76 -2.87 -16.91 -21.67
C GLN A 76 -1.54 -16.40 -21.11
N TYR A 77 -1.59 -15.68 -20.00
CA TYR A 77 -0.38 -15.29 -19.29
C TYR A 77 0.31 -16.51 -18.69
N THR A 78 1.64 -16.51 -18.80
CA THR A 78 2.52 -17.48 -18.14
C THR A 78 2.59 -17.23 -16.62
N GLU A 79 3.12 -18.20 -15.87
CA GLU A 79 3.36 -18.03 -14.42
C GLU A 79 4.30 -16.87 -14.07
N GLU A 80 5.19 -16.49 -15.00
CA GLU A 80 6.10 -15.35 -14.82
C GLU A 80 5.37 -14.01 -14.98
N GLU A 81 4.38 -13.96 -15.88
CA GLU A 81 3.58 -12.76 -16.16
C GLU A 81 2.44 -12.58 -15.16
N LEU A 82 1.82 -13.68 -14.75
CA LEU A 82 0.73 -13.69 -13.77
C LEU A 82 0.79 -14.96 -12.92
N SER A 83 1.47 -14.86 -11.78
CA SER A 83 1.78 -16.00 -10.92
C SER A 83 0.59 -16.52 -10.14
N LEU A 84 0.62 -17.83 -9.84
CA LEU A 84 -0.33 -18.50 -8.96
C LEU A 84 -0.03 -18.15 -7.49
N CYS A 85 -1.08 -17.74 -6.76
CA CYS A 85 -1.01 -17.48 -5.34
C CYS A 85 -1.33 -18.74 -4.51
N ASP A 86 -0.77 -18.83 -3.31
CA ASP A 86 -1.18 -19.85 -2.33
C ASP A 86 -2.64 -19.58 -1.93
N PRO A 87 -3.59 -20.51 -2.20
CA PRO A 87 -5.02 -20.26 -2.04
C PRO A 87 -5.43 -19.82 -0.63
N ASP A 88 -4.77 -20.36 0.41
CA ASP A 88 -5.14 -20.15 1.80
C ASP A 88 -4.42 -18.96 2.45
N LYS A 89 -3.40 -18.43 1.76
CA LYS A 89 -2.62 -17.29 2.25
C LYS A 89 -3.41 -16.00 2.10
N ASP A 90 -3.32 -15.15 3.12
CA ASP A 90 -3.86 -13.79 3.09
C ASP A 90 -2.86 -12.84 2.44
N TYR A 91 -3.29 -12.23 1.33
CA TYR A 91 -2.60 -11.17 0.60
C TYR A 91 -3.27 -9.80 0.83
N GLY A 92 -4.18 -9.73 1.81
CA GLY A 92 -4.87 -8.54 2.23
C GLY A 92 -3.98 -7.52 2.92
N GLY A 93 -4.52 -6.33 3.11
CA GLY A 93 -3.80 -5.19 3.69
C GLY A 93 -4.73 -4.18 4.34
N TYR A 94 -4.15 -3.23 5.06
CA TYR A 94 -4.86 -2.11 5.66
C TYR A 94 -5.05 -1.00 4.61
N VAL A 95 -6.31 -0.68 4.33
CA VAL A 95 -6.69 0.11 3.14
C VAL A 95 -6.06 1.50 3.15
N TYR A 96 -6.03 2.17 4.30
CA TYR A 96 -5.54 3.55 4.38
C TYR A 96 -4.02 3.60 4.58
N SER A 97 -3.46 2.67 5.35
CA SER A 97 -2.01 2.59 5.52
C SER A 97 -1.28 2.25 4.23
N GLU A 98 -1.81 1.35 3.39
CA GLU A 98 -1.20 1.02 2.08
C GLU A 98 -1.10 2.27 1.19
N LYS A 99 -2.15 3.11 1.17
CA LYS A 99 -2.10 4.40 0.45
C LYS A 99 -1.09 5.36 1.05
N ALA A 100 -1.01 5.40 2.38
CA ALA A 100 -0.06 6.24 3.10
C ALA A 100 1.39 5.83 2.81
N LEU A 101 1.68 4.52 2.83
CA LEU A 101 2.98 3.94 2.52
C LEU A 101 3.38 4.22 1.07
N SER A 102 2.51 3.92 0.10
CA SER A 102 2.78 4.19 -1.31
C SER A 102 3.10 5.67 -1.57
N LYS A 103 2.40 6.60 -0.92
CA LYS A 103 2.71 8.02 -1.03
C LYS A 103 4.05 8.39 -0.39
N LEU A 104 4.40 7.76 0.71
CA LEU A 104 5.70 7.97 1.35
C LEU A 104 6.86 7.37 0.54
N GLU A 105 6.63 6.28 -0.19
CA GLU A 105 7.60 5.73 -1.15
C GLU A 105 7.89 6.73 -2.27
N GLU A 106 6.86 7.38 -2.84
CA GLU A 106 7.03 8.45 -3.82
C GLU A 106 7.88 9.61 -3.26
N PHE A 107 7.64 10.02 -2.02
CA PHE A 107 8.45 11.06 -1.37
C PHE A 107 9.88 10.63 -1.13
N LEU A 108 10.08 9.37 -0.76
CA LEU A 108 11.40 8.80 -0.58
C LEU A 108 12.14 8.82 -1.92
N GLU A 109 11.57 8.25 -2.99
CA GLU A 109 12.13 8.23 -4.35
C GLU A 109 12.51 9.62 -4.86
N THR A 110 11.63 10.60 -4.66
CA THR A 110 11.84 11.99 -5.12
C THR A 110 12.66 12.84 -4.14
N ASN A 111 13.00 12.31 -2.97
CA ASN A 111 13.55 13.04 -1.83
C ASN A 111 12.75 14.31 -1.47
N ASN A 112 11.43 14.27 -1.63
CA ASN A 112 10.53 15.42 -1.45
C ASN A 112 9.57 15.21 -0.26
N TYR A 113 10.07 15.53 0.94
CA TYR A 113 9.32 15.36 2.19
C TYR A 113 8.58 16.65 2.57
N LYS A 114 7.37 16.83 2.03
CA LYS A 114 6.60 18.07 2.26
C LYS A 114 6.15 18.21 3.72
N ASP A 115 6.18 19.43 4.22
CA ASP A 115 5.77 19.79 5.59
C ASP A 115 4.24 19.96 5.76
N GLU A 116 3.52 20.15 4.67
CA GLU A 116 2.09 20.47 4.71
C GLU A 116 1.21 19.22 4.87
N CYS A 117 -0.08 19.41 5.19
CA CYS A 117 -1.06 18.32 5.17
C CYS A 117 -1.32 17.91 3.71
N ILE A 118 -0.94 16.69 3.33
CA ILE A 118 -1.02 16.21 1.94
C ILE A 118 -2.13 15.17 1.84
N VAL A 119 -2.90 15.23 0.75
CA VAL A 119 -3.83 14.16 0.40
C VAL A 119 -3.06 13.05 -0.34
N ALA A 120 -3.11 11.85 0.23
CA ALA A 120 -2.72 10.58 -0.37
C ALA A 120 -3.94 9.82 -0.91
#